data_AF-L2FQ43-F1
#
_entry.id   AF-L2FQ43-F1
#
_cell.length_a   1.000
_cell.length_b   1.000
_cell.length_c   1.000
_cell.angle_alpha   90.00
_cell.angle_beta   90.00
_cell.angle_gamma   90.00
#
_symmetry.space_group_name_H-M   'P 1'
#
loop_
_entity.id
_entity.type
_entity.pdbx_description
1 polymer ?
#
loop_
_entity_poly.entity_id
_entity_poly.type
_entity_poly.pdbx_seq_one_letter_code
_entity_poly.pdbx_strand_id
1 'polypeptide(L)'
;MKSALLAAVLSLSGVAVQLTGPVGPTTALSKKTTECNILNYGGISDNSTDVADAIENAYKSCVLVHAGSRLIVPEGNCLIKRTAILSNGTNWAFQLDGLITLAYGGNWTVDPVDFEFYSQNGKGAIQGQGYLYRNSGNPKFHIVFDFAVNLEAYHLTIRGANLGSYDGVDVVGTNYWIHDIEVTNRDECVSVKSPSNHALVENLVCNQAGSGISIGSLNVSASIANIHARNISIIQGNNIAFIKTYPGGSGYVTNITFENFRSKASLYGLDINQYWQNTFEPDTGAVAISNLIFKNFSGSVADGAKRPPLYLIANDLTYATNVTVEGFSLWTESGTYVVNKISNIFGNSDNSYGVGDGIKSLTSKQSPTAYTSTYTISTTPTGWAIPPSPTWAAASTGYGTDVPIPVYTPAPLWKPEGDYDKHYWGSF
;
A
#
# COMPACT_ATOMS: atom_id res chain seq x y z
N MET A 1 -39.81 27.01 -37.89
CA MET A 1 -39.13 27.27 -36.60
C MET A 1 -39.02 25.95 -35.87
N LYS A 2 -37.81 25.38 -35.85
CA LYS A 2 -37.55 24.03 -35.30
C LYS A 2 -37.16 24.16 -33.83
N SER A 3 -37.91 23.47 -32.97
CA SER A 3 -37.60 23.28 -31.55
C SER A 3 -36.29 22.50 -31.41
N ALA A 4 -35.36 23.03 -30.61
CA ALA A 4 -34.19 22.30 -30.15
C ALA A 4 -34.44 21.83 -28.72
N LEU A 5 -34.53 20.52 -28.55
CA LEU A 5 -34.56 19.84 -27.26
C LEU A 5 -33.13 19.87 -26.70
N LEU A 6 -32.90 20.63 -25.64
CA LEU A 6 -31.61 20.62 -24.93
C LEU A 6 -31.59 19.39 -24.02
N ALA A 7 -30.87 18.34 -24.43
CA ALA A 7 -30.62 17.19 -23.58
C ALA A 7 -29.63 17.61 -22.47
N ALA A 8 -30.11 17.62 -21.23
CA ALA A 8 -29.25 17.73 -20.07
C ALA A 8 -28.42 16.43 -19.95
N VAL A 9 -27.13 16.51 -20.26
CA VAL A 9 -26.17 15.48 -19.92
C VAL A 9 -26.02 15.52 -18.40
N LEU A 10 -26.69 14.60 -17.69
CA LEU A 10 -26.34 14.29 -16.31
C LEU A 10 -24.97 13.62 -16.31
N SER A 11 -23.92 14.41 -16.09
CA SER A 11 -22.65 13.89 -15.58
C SER A 11 -22.88 13.46 -14.14
N LEU A 12 -23.13 12.16 -13.93
CA LEU A 12 -22.96 11.54 -12.61
C LEU A 12 -21.46 11.51 -12.30
N SER A 13 -20.92 12.64 -11.84
CA SER A 13 -19.63 12.67 -11.15
C SER A 13 -19.81 11.93 -9.83
N GLY A 14 -19.25 10.71 -9.76
CA GLY A 14 -19.30 9.83 -8.61
C GLY A 14 -18.82 10.54 -7.35
N VAL A 15 -19.69 10.58 -6.35
CA VAL A 15 -19.34 11.08 -5.01
C VAL A 15 -18.52 10.00 -4.33
N ALA A 16 -17.20 10.13 -4.41
CA ALA A 16 -16.23 9.35 -3.64
C ALA A 16 -16.29 9.76 -2.16
N VAL A 17 -17.22 9.18 -1.41
CA VAL A 17 -17.10 9.06 0.04
C VAL A 17 -16.73 7.60 0.29
N GLN A 18 -15.43 7.31 0.15
CA GLN A 18 -14.91 5.95 0.25
C GLN A 18 -14.82 5.46 1.70
N LEU A 19 -14.64 6.39 2.63
CA LEU A 19 -14.75 6.16 4.07
C LEU A 19 -16.23 6.21 4.48
N THR A 20 -16.64 5.35 5.40
CA THR A 20 -18.04 5.31 5.90
C THR A 20 -18.28 6.26 7.07
N GLY A 21 -17.23 6.85 7.64
CA GLY A 21 -17.30 7.75 8.78
C GLY A 21 -15.91 8.18 9.26
N PRO A 22 -15.82 8.84 10.43
CA PRO A 22 -14.54 9.20 11.04
C PRO A 22 -13.62 7.99 11.24
N VAL A 23 -12.32 8.23 11.11
CA VAL A 23 -11.24 7.29 11.41
C VAL A 23 -10.40 7.84 12.56
N GLY A 24 -9.55 7.01 13.16
CA GLY A 24 -8.67 7.37 14.26
C GLY A 24 -9.31 7.24 15.65
N PRO A 25 -8.58 7.66 16.72
CA PRO A 25 -9.07 7.59 18.09
C PRO A 25 -10.31 8.47 18.29
N THR A 26 -11.25 8.01 19.12
CA THR A 26 -12.46 8.77 19.46
C THR A 26 -12.21 9.77 20.58
N THR A 27 -11.18 9.55 21.41
CA THR A 27 -10.71 10.50 22.41
C THR A 27 -9.43 11.18 21.93
N ALA A 28 -9.48 12.51 21.79
CA ALA A 28 -8.35 13.31 21.34
C ALA A 28 -7.11 13.16 22.25
N LEU A 29 -5.92 13.16 21.66
CA LEU A 29 -4.64 13.05 22.37
C LEU A 29 -4.50 14.01 23.56
N SER A 30 -4.98 15.25 23.40
CA SER A 30 -4.96 16.29 24.45
C SER A 30 -5.74 15.93 25.73
N LYS A 31 -6.61 14.91 25.67
CA LYS A 31 -7.36 14.38 26.83
C LYS A 31 -6.65 13.20 27.49
N LYS A 32 -5.59 12.67 26.88
CA LYS A 32 -4.80 11.55 27.41
C LYS A 32 -3.66 12.08 28.29
N THR A 33 -4.01 12.55 29.48
CA THR A 33 -3.09 13.32 30.34
C THR A 33 -2.28 12.47 31.32
N THR A 34 -2.67 11.22 31.60
CA THR A 34 -1.97 10.38 32.58
C THR A 34 -0.69 9.79 31.97
N GLU A 35 0.48 10.15 32.49
CA GLU A 35 1.76 9.70 31.95
C GLU A 35 2.23 8.40 32.61
N CYS A 36 2.36 7.34 31.80
CA CYS A 36 2.88 6.03 32.19
C CYS A 36 4.27 5.85 31.55
N ASN A 37 5.27 6.55 32.07
CA ASN A 37 6.64 6.53 31.55
C ASN A 37 7.39 5.26 31.98
N ILE A 38 7.92 4.50 31.01
CA ILE A 38 8.57 3.20 31.27
C ILE A 38 9.76 3.28 32.25
N LEU A 39 10.41 4.44 32.38
CA LEU A 39 11.52 4.64 33.32
C LEU A 39 11.07 4.50 34.78
N ASN A 40 9.80 4.82 35.07
CA ASN A 40 9.20 4.65 36.40
C ASN A 40 8.83 3.18 36.69
N TYR A 41 8.93 2.30 35.69
CA TYR A 41 8.55 0.89 35.77
C TYR A 41 9.74 -0.04 35.47
N GLY A 42 10.97 0.45 35.70
CA GLY A 42 12.20 -0.32 35.56
C GLY A 42 12.85 -0.25 34.17
N GLY A 43 12.35 0.60 33.27
CA GLY A 43 12.95 0.83 31.96
C GLY A 43 14.29 1.56 32.08
N ILE A 44 15.27 1.14 31.28
CA ILE A 44 16.60 1.76 31.21
C ILE A 44 16.94 1.98 29.73
N SER A 45 17.27 3.22 29.37
CA SER A 45 17.63 3.61 28.00
C SER A 45 19.13 3.48 27.74
N ASP A 46 19.66 2.26 27.89
CA ASP A 46 21.09 1.92 27.71
C ASP A 46 21.38 1.06 26.48
N ASN A 47 20.36 0.78 25.66
CA ASN A 47 20.41 -0.14 24.51
C ASN A 47 20.95 -1.56 24.84
N SER A 48 20.82 -2.02 26.08
CA SER A 48 21.37 -3.28 26.59
C SER A 48 20.37 -4.03 27.48
N THR A 49 19.71 -3.29 28.36
CA THR A 49 18.61 -3.74 29.20
C THR A 49 17.38 -3.98 28.34
N ASP A 50 16.73 -5.13 28.52
CA ASP A 50 15.47 -5.44 27.83
C ASP A 50 14.34 -4.65 28.48
N VAL A 51 13.77 -3.69 27.74
CA VAL A 51 12.69 -2.84 28.26
C VAL A 51 11.30 -3.44 28.09
N ALA A 52 11.17 -4.65 27.53
CA ALA A 52 9.87 -5.30 27.34
C ALA A 52 9.08 -5.46 28.66
N ASP A 53 9.76 -5.84 29.75
CA ASP A 53 9.13 -5.95 31.07
C ASP A 53 8.67 -4.58 31.59
N ALA A 54 9.48 -3.53 31.39
CA ALA A 54 9.12 -2.18 31.82
C ALA A 54 7.92 -1.61 31.05
N ILE A 55 7.86 -1.87 29.74
CA ILE A 55 6.73 -1.54 28.88
C ILE A 55 5.46 -2.23 29.39
N GLU A 56 5.50 -3.54 29.62
CA GLU A 56 4.34 -4.29 30.11
C GLU A 56 3.94 -3.90 31.54
N ASN A 57 4.89 -3.60 32.42
CA ASN A 57 4.61 -3.15 33.77
C ASN A 57 3.96 -1.77 33.77
N ALA A 58 4.49 -0.81 33.00
CA ALA A 58 3.86 0.50 32.80
C ALA A 58 2.44 0.36 32.23
N TYR A 59 2.26 -0.54 31.26
CA TYR A 59 0.96 -0.80 30.67
C TYR A 59 -0.03 -1.39 31.69
N LYS A 60 0.33 -2.48 32.37
CA LYS A 60 -0.56 -3.18 33.31
C LYS A 60 -0.86 -2.36 34.56
N SER A 61 0.13 -1.65 35.09
CA SER A 61 0.00 -0.94 36.38
C SER A 61 -0.47 0.51 36.24
N CYS A 62 -0.45 1.09 35.04
CA CYS A 62 -0.86 2.47 34.81
C CYS A 62 -1.86 2.60 33.67
N VAL A 63 -1.54 2.11 32.47
CA VAL A 63 -2.43 2.28 31.30
C VAL A 63 -3.78 1.58 31.49
N LEU A 64 -3.77 0.32 31.93
CA LEU A 64 -5.01 -0.44 32.19
C LEU A 64 -5.81 0.07 33.40
N VAL A 65 -5.16 0.81 34.30
CA VAL A 65 -5.78 1.33 35.52
C VAL A 65 -6.37 2.72 35.29
N HIS A 66 -5.82 3.48 34.35
CA HIS A 66 -6.18 4.88 34.11
C HIS A 66 -6.50 5.10 32.62
N ALA A 67 -7.80 5.20 32.29
CA ALA A 67 -8.23 5.70 30.99
C ALA A 67 -7.71 7.15 30.78
N GLY A 68 -7.46 7.53 29.53
CA GLY A 68 -6.80 8.78 29.19
C GLY A 68 -5.31 8.76 29.54
N SER A 69 -4.64 7.63 29.38
CA SER A 69 -3.21 7.47 29.66
C SER A 69 -2.35 7.48 28.40
N ARG A 70 -1.07 7.81 28.58
CA ARG A 70 -0.01 7.73 27.58
C ARG A 70 1.08 6.80 28.11
N LEU A 71 1.29 5.67 27.43
CA LEU A 71 2.49 4.85 27.61
C LEU A 71 3.65 5.56 26.93
N ILE A 72 4.66 5.98 27.69
CA ILE A 72 5.75 6.81 27.18
C ILE A 72 7.06 6.03 27.18
N VAL A 73 7.64 5.87 25.99
CA VAL A 73 9.05 5.55 25.80
C VAL A 73 9.76 6.87 25.46
N PRO A 74 10.45 7.48 26.43
CA PRO A 74 11.07 8.80 26.24
C PRO A 74 12.27 8.73 25.29
N GLU A 75 12.83 9.90 24.94
CA GLU A 75 14.09 9.99 24.20
C GLU A 75 15.19 9.15 24.86
N GLY A 76 15.92 8.40 24.04
CA GLY A 76 16.92 7.44 24.48
C GLY A 76 16.95 6.21 23.58
N ASN A 77 17.93 5.33 23.80
CA ASN A 77 18.05 4.08 23.06
C ASN A 77 17.64 2.91 23.96
N CYS A 78 16.61 2.18 23.57
CA CYS A 78 16.10 1.03 24.30
C CYS A 78 16.27 -0.24 23.47
N LEU A 79 16.37 -1.38 24.15
CA LEU A 79 16.45 -2.70 23.51
C LEU A 79 15.23 -3.53 23.91
N ILE A 80 14.62 -4.23 22.97
CA ILE A 80 13.59 -5.24 23.23
C ILE A 80 14.11 -6.59 22.75
N LYS A 81 14.12 -7.61 23.62
CA LYS A 81 14.61 -8.97 23.28
C LYS A 81 13.51 -10.00 23.09
N ARG A 82 12.27 -9.68 23.48
CA ARG A 82 11.11 -10.56 23.36
C ARG A 82 9.88 -9.79 22.90
N THR A 83 8.87 -10.50 22.43
CA THR A 83 7.59 -9.86 22.09
C THR A 83 6.96 -9.20 23.32
N ALA A 84 6.54 -7.93 23.19
CA ALA A 84 5.67 -7.24 24.14
C ALA A 84 4.22 -7.28 23.63
N ILE A 85 3.28 -7.68 24.50
CA ILE A 85 1.85 -7.79 24.14
C ILE A 85 1.05 -6.80 25.00
N LEU A 86 0.37 -5.87 24.33
CA LEU A 86 -0.42 -4.80 24.96
C LEU A 86 -1.88 -4.95 24.52
N SER A 87 -2.74 -5.45 25.41
CA SER A 87 -4.15 -5.72 25.10
C SER A 87 -5.10 -5.30 26.22
N ASN A 88 -6.39 -5.22 25.90
CA ASN A 88 -7.48 -4.82 26.80
C ASN A 88 -7.47 -3.34 27.24
N GLY A 89 -6.57 -2.52 26.71
CA GLY A 89 -6.56 -1.07 26.96
C GLY A 89 -7.56 -0.33 26.08
N THR A 90 -8.25 0.64 26.66
CA THR A 90 -9.16 1.57 25.95
C THR A 90 -8.87 3.02 26.34
N ASN A 91 -9.04 3.96 25.40
CA ASN A 91 -8.75 5.38 25.59
C ASN A 91 -7.32 5.62 26.11
N TRP A 92 -6.34 5.32 25.27
CA TRP A 92 -4.92 5.49 25.63
C TRP A 92 -4.07 5.78 24.40
N ALA A 93 -2.82 6.17 24.60
CA ALA A 93 -1.86 6.33 23.51
C ALA A 93 -0.51 5.72 23.86
N PHE A 94 0.23 5.29 22.84
CA PHE A 94 1.63 4.96 22.93
C PHE A 94 2.41 6.14 22.33
N GLN A 95 3.19 6.82 23.17
CA GLN A 95 4.16 7.83 22.77
C GLN A 95 5.56 7.21 22.71
N LEU A 96 6.12 7.07 21.51
CA LEU A 96 7.50 6.63 21.28
C LEU A 96 8.33 7.82 20.81
N ASP A 97 9.17 8.36 21.69
CA ASP A 97 10.09 9.46 21.38
C ASP A 97 11.55 9.01 21.26
N GLY A 98 11.86 7.81 21.73
CA GLY A 98 13.17 7.18 21.62
C GLY A 98 13.32 6.24 20.41
N LEU A 99 14.49 5.61 20.35
CA LEU A 99 14.80 4.52 19.43
C LEU A 99 14.66 3.19 20.17
N ILE A 100 13.81 2.29 19.66
CA ILE A 100 13.77 0.90 20.10
C ILE A 100 14.51 0.03 19.09
N THR A 101 15.55 -0.68 19.55
CA THR A 101 16.24 -1.72 18.80
C THR A 101 15.63 -3.08 19.15
N LEU A 102 15.33 -3.90 18.14
CA LEU A 102 14.81 -5.27 18.34
C LEU A 102 15.95 -6.28 18.21
N ALA A 103 16.24 -7.02 19.29
CA ALA A 103 17.07 -8.22 19.19
C ALA A 103 16.25 -9.40 18.61
N TYR A 104 16.91 -10.54 18.38
CA TYR A 104 16.24 -11.75 17.87
C TYR A 104 15.03 -12.12 18.72
N GLY A 105 13.84 -12.18 18.10
CA GLY A 105 12.59 -12.50 18.79
C GLY A 105 11.86 -11.29 19.40
N GLY A 106 12.43 -10.08 19.30
CA GLY A 106 11.73 -8.84 19.63
C GLY A 106 10.60 -8.57 18.63
N ASN A 107 9.40 -8.34 19.15
CA ASN A 107 8.23 -7.92 18.38
C ASN A 107 7.22 -7.23 19.31
N TRP A 108 6.10 -6.77 18.76
CA TRP A 108 5.07 -6.02 19.46
C TRP A 108 3.75 -6.43 18.88
N THR A 109 2.78 -6.67 19.76
CA THR A 109 1.39 -6.85 19.36
C THR A 109 0.56 -5.97 20.24
N VAL A 110 -0.22 -5.10 19.62
CA VAL A 110 -1.18 -4.23 20.29
C VAL A 110 -2.56 -4.67 19.85
N ASP A 111 -3.47 -4.83 20.80
CA ASP A 111 -4.90 -5.00 20.58
C ASP A 111 -5.61 -3.72 21.05
N PRO A 112 -5.71 -2.70 20.16
CA PRO A 112 -6.08 -1.35 20.55
C PRO A 112 -7.58 -1.08 20.48
N VAL A 113 -8.09 -0.33 21.46
CA VAL A 113 -9.41 0.34 21.41
C VAL A 113 -9.21 1.81 21.76
N ASP A 114 -9.77 2.74 20.96
CA ASP A 114 -9.60 4.19 21.14
C ASP A 114 -8.12 4.57 21.43
N PHE A 115 -7.28 4.25 20.45
CA PHE A 115 -5.83 4.18 20.59
C PHE A 115 -5.12 5.10 19.60
N GLU A 116 -3.94 5.55 19.98
CA GLU A 116 -3.06 6.33 19.13
C GLU A 116 -1.61 5.90 19.37
N PHE A 117 -0.86 5.60 18.30
CA PHE A 117 0.58 5.38 18.36
C PHE A 117 1.27 6.53 17.63
N TYR A 118 2.13 7.25 18.33
CA TYR A 118 2.75 8.46 17.79
C TYR A 118 4.13 8.73 18.39
N SER A 119 4.81 9.71 17.81
CA SER A 119 6.03 10.31 18.34
C SER A 119 5.81 11.82 18.49
N GLN A 120 6.02 12.37 19.68
CA GLN A 120 5.83 13.79 19.94
C GLN A 120 6.93 14.64 19.29
N ASN A 121 8.16 14.11 19.21
CA ASN A 121 9.31 14.80 18.62
C ASN A 121 9.53 14.46 17.12
N GLY A 122 8.70 13.59 16.54
CA GLY A 122 8.85 13.11 15.16
C GLY A 122 10.10 12.28 14.90
N LYS A 123 10.76 11.77 15.95
CA LYS A 123 12.02 11.00 15.89
C LYS A 123 11.92 9.61 16.54
N GLY A 124 10.75 9.26 17.05
CA GLY A 124 10.44 7.90 17.47
C GLY A 124 10.74 6.90 16.35
N ALA A 125 11.50 5.85 16.65
CA ALA A 125 11.92 4.89 15.64
C ALA A 125 12.04 3.48 16.20
N ILE A 126 11.87 2.50 15.31
CA ILE A 126 12.09 1.08 15.58
C ILE A 126 13.14 0.56 14.60
N GLN A 127 14.27 0.09 15.13
CA GLN A 127 15.30 -0.60 14.36
C GLN A 127 15.11 -2.11 14.54
N GLY A 128 14.51 -2.77 13.55
CA GLY A 128 14.19 -4.20 13.59
C GLY A 128 15.39 -5.15 13.43
N GLN A 129 16.58 -4.65 13.08
CA GLN A 129 17.80 -5.44 12.88
C GLN A 129 17.64 -6.64 11.93
N GLY A 130 16.75 -6.54 10.94
CA GLY A 130 16.42 -7.65 10.04
C GLY A 130 17.64 -8.25 9.32
N TYR A 131 18.67 -7.44 9.07
CA TYR A 131 19.94 -7.88 8.45
C TYR A 131 20.69 -8.97 9.25
N LEU A 132 20.47 -9.08 10.57
CA LEU A 132 21.08 -10.11 11.41
C LEU A 132 20.36 -11.46 11.33
N TYR A 133 19.06 -11.45 11.07
CA TYR A 133 18.18 -12.58 11.39
C TYR A 133 17.45 -13.16 10.18
N ARG A 134 17.61 -12.56 9.01
CA ARG A 134 16.93 -12.95 7.77
C ARG A 134 17.25 -14.37 7.29
N ASN A 135 18.47 -14.85 7.53
CA ASN A 135 18.89 -16.20 7.11
C ASN A 135 18.11 -17.34 7.81
N SER A 136 17.21 -17.01 8.75
CA SER A 136 16.32 -17.98 9.41
C SER A 136 15.07 -18.35 8.59
N GLY A 137 14.84 -17.74 7.42
CA GLY A 137 13.79 -18.13 6.47
C GLY A 137 12.36 -17.69 6.81
N ASN A 138 12.16 -16.85 7.84
CA ASN A 138 10.84 -16.35 8.20
C ASN A 138 10.58 -14.97 7.57
N PRO A 139 9.45 -14.74 6.87
CA PRO A 139 9.06 -13.42 6.39
C PRO A 139 8.91 -12.45 7.57
N LYS A 140 9.30 -11.18 7.38
CA LYS A 140 9.22 -10.14 8.42
C LYS A 140 8.65 -8.86 7.80
N PHE A 141 7.38 -8.61 8.07
CA PHE A 141 6.67 -7.39 7.66
C PHE A 141 6.96 -6.25 8.63
N HIS A 142 6.81 -5.01 8.18
CA HIS A 142 7.02 -3.84 9.04
C HIS A 142 5.75 -3.50 9.84
N ILE A 143 4.62 -3.31 9.17
CA ILE A 143 3.34 -2.96 9.80
C ILE A 143 2.23 -3.83 9.23
N VAL A 144 1.48 -4.48 10.12
CA VAL A 144 0.29 -5.26 9.77
C VAL A 144 -0.87 -4.77 10.63
N PHE A 145 -1.91 -4.29 9.96
CA PHE A 145 -3.20 -4.02 10.58
C PHE A 145 -4.13 -5.20 10.29
N ASP A 146 -4.42 -5.99 11.32
CA ASP A 146 -5.21 -7.22 11.21
C ASP A 146 -6.62 -6.98 11.75
N PHE A 147 -7.63 -7.04 10.88
CA PHE A 147 -9.04 -6.74 11.16
C PHE A 147 -9.30 -5.36 11.78
N ALA A 148 -8.60 -4.33 11.29
CA ALA A 148 -8.75 -2.97 11.79
C ALA A 148 -10.11 -2.33 11.42
N VAL A 149 -10.63 -1.47 12.29
CA VAL A 149 -11.86 -0.71 12.07
C VAL A 149 -11.64 0.75 12.44
N ASN A 150 -12.04 1.68 11.56
CA ASN A 150 -11.86 3.13 11.76
C ASN A 150 -10.37 3.52 11.95
N LEU A 151 -9.50 2.99 11.09
CA LEU A 151 -8.05 3.18 11.18
C LEU A 151 -7.60 4.40 10.37
N GLU A 152 -6.66 5.17 10.92
CA GLU A 152 -5.87 6.15 10.18
C GLU A 152 -4.39 5.85 10.42
N ALA A 153 -3.59 5.80 9.36
CA ALA A 153 -2.13 5.63 9.45
C ALA A 153 -1.43 6.57 8.48
N TYR A 154 -0.57 7.44 9.02
CA TYR A 154 0.03 8.52 8.25
C TYR A 154 1.36 9.02 8.80
N HIS A 155 2.10 9.74 7.97
CA HIS A 155 3.43 10.29 8.30
C HIS A 155 4.42 9.23 8.77
N LEU A 156 4.51 8.14 7.99
CA LEU A 156 5.41 7.02 8.27
C LEU A 156 6.50 6.93 7.21
N THR A 157 7.73 6.64 7.64
CA THR A 157 8.83 6.23 6.76
C THR A 157 9.24 4.82 7.11
N ILE A 158 9.14 3.92 6.14
CA ILE A 158 9.43 2.49 6.29
C ILE A 158 10.59 2.13 5.37
N ARG A 159 11.63 1.50 5.91
CA ARG A 159 12.83 1.12 5.16
C ARG A 159 13.22 -0.34 5.44
N GLY A 160 12.92 -1.19 4.47
CA GLY A 160 13.31 -2.58 4.39
C GLY A 160 14.48 -2.80 3.43
N ALA A 161 15.08 -3.99 3.53
CA ALA A 161 16.14 -4.40 2.63
C ALA A 161 15.61 -4.64 1.21
N ASN A 162 16.52 -4.66 0.23
CA ASN A 162 16.20 -4.97 -1.18
C ASN A 162 15.96 -6.48 -1.39
N LEU A 163 14.94 -7.04 -0.72
CA LEU A 163 14.46 -8.40 -0.87
C LEU A 163 12.93 -8.42 -0.67
N GLY A 164 12.25 -9.37 -1.30
CA GLY A 164 10.84 -9.66 -0.99
C GLY A 164 10.63 -10.06 0.48
N SER A 165 9.37 -10.12 0.91
CA SER A 165 8.91 -10.38 2.28
C SER A 165 9.30 -9.32 3.31
N TYR A 166 9.44 -8.07 2.86
CA TYR A 166 9.68 -6.86 3.65
C TYR A 166 8.56 -5.83 3.45
N ASP A 167 7.32 -6.31 3.39
CA ASP A 167 6.10 -5.53 3.14
C ASP A 167 6.05 -4.31 4.09
N GLY A 168 5.66 -3.16 3.54
CA GLY A 168 5.57 -1.90 4.25
C GLY A 168 4.36 -1.90 5.18
N VAL A 169 3.18 -1.74 4.59
CA VAL A 169 1.90 -1.77 5.33
C VAL A 169 0.96 -2.79 4.70
N ASP A 170 0.58 -3.81 5.47
CA ASP A 170 -0.49 -4.75 5.13
C ASP A 170 -1.75 -4.41 5.93
N VAL A 171 -2.92 -4.37 5.27
CA VAL A 171 -4.19 -4.02 5.93
C VAL A 171 -5.28 -5.04 5.60
N VAL A 172 -5.86 -5.63 6.64
CA VAL A 172 -7.16 -6.29 6.66
C VAL A 172 -8.09 -5.38 7.49
N GLY A 173 -9.19 -4.86 6.95
CA GLY A 173 -10.02 -3.97 7.76
C GLY A 173 -11.23 -3.32 7.09
N THR A 174 -11.95 -2.49 7.84
CA THR A 174 -13.09 -1.72 7.34
C THR A 174 -13.02 -0.27 7.77
N ASN A 175 -13.33 0.66 6.85
CA ASN A 175 -13.25 2.11 7.07
C ASN A 175 -11.84 2.53 7.52
N TYR A 176 -10.88 2.54 6.60
CA TYR A 176 -9.50 2.92 6.92
C TYR A 176 -8.89 3.89 5.90
N TRP A 177 -8.03 4.77 6.41
CA TRP A 177 -7.32 5.78 5.64
C TRP A 177 -5.80 5.62 5.84
N ILE A 178 -5.08 5.34 4.76
CA ILE A 178 -3.62 5.18 4.74
C ILE A 178 -3.05 6.26 3.84
N HIS A 179 -2.28 7.20 4.40
CA HIS A 179 -1.81 8.34 3.60
C HIS A 179 -0.48 8.94 4.04
N ASP A 180 0.20 9.61 3.11
CA ASP A 180 1.45 10.33 3.40
C ASP A 180 2.55 9.41 3.99
N ILE A 181 2.74 8.26 3.33
CA ILE A 181 3.71 7.22 3.71
C ILE A 181 4.79 7.08 2.64
N GLU A 182 6.04 7.01 3.08
CA GLU A 182 7.18 6.64 2.26
C GLU A 182 7.61 5.20 2.59
N VAL A 183 7.67 4.33 1.58
CA VAL A 183 8.20 2.97 1.74
C VAL A 183 9.38 2.75 0.80
N THR A 184 10.49 2.27 1.35
CA THR A 184 11.59 1.69 0.59
C THR A 184 11.79 0.24 0.98
N ASN A 185 11.55 -0.69 0.07
CA ASN A 185 11.75 -2.14 0.28
C ASN A 185 11.85 -2.83 -1.09
N ARG A 186 11.54 -4.13 -1.18
CA ARG A 186 11.37 -4.83 -2.47
C ARG A 186 10.11 -5.69 -2.54
N ASP A 187 9.16 -5.43 -1.65
CA ASP A 187 7.85 -6.07 -1.61
C ASP A 187 6.74 -5.00 -1.49
N GLU A 188 5.59 -5.29 -0.90
CA GLU A 188 4.47 -4.34 -0.91
C GLU A 188 4.82 -2.99 -0.28
N CYS A 189 4.48 -1.87 -0.93
CA CYS A 189 4.47 -0.55 -0.31
C CYS A 189 3.27 -0.46 0.63
N VAL A 190 2.06 -0.56 0.08
CA VAL A 190 0.81 -0.79 0.82
C VAL A 190 0.03 -1.93 0.15
N SER A 191 -0.37 -2.94 0.92
CA SER A 191 -1.20 -4.06 0.45
C SER A 191 -2.54 -4.11 1.17
N VAL A 192 -3.59 -4.16 0.36
CA VAL A 192 -4.95 -4.44 0.80
C VAL A 192 -5.16 -5.96 0.80
N LYS A 193 -5.39 -6.53 1.98
CA LYS A 193 -5.65 -7.94 2.22
C LYS A 193 -7.13 -8.18 2.48
N SER A 194 -7.54 -9.44 2.39
CA SER A 194 -8.95 -9.85 2.56
C SER A 194 -9.22 -10.34 3.99
N PRO A 195 -10.37 -9.99 4.59
CA PRO A 195 -11.41 -9.10 4.07
C PRO A 195 -11.05 -7.61 4.20
N SER A 196 -11.41 -6.79 3.19
CA SER A 196 -11.33 -5.33 3.29
C SER A 196 -12.52 -4.63 2.64
N ASN A 197 -13.02 -3.57 3.28
CA ASN A 197 -14.15 -2.78 2.75
C ASN A 197 -14.07 -1.31 3.16
N HIS A 198 -14.26 -0.37 2.24
CA HIS A 198 -14.19 1.08 2.50
C HIS A 198 -12.79 1.53 2.93
N ALA A 199 -11.90 1.67 1.95
CA ALA A 199 -10.52 2.09 2.16
C ALA A 199 -10.17 3.27 1.29
N LEU A 200 -9.48 4.26 1.84
CA LEU A 200 -8.81 5.33 1.11
C LEU A 200 -7.30 5.19 1.30
N VAL A 201 -6.56 5.04 0.21
CA VAL A 201 -5.10 4.94 0.23
C VAL A 201 -4.53 6.03 -0.66
N GLU A 202 -3.78 6.99 -0.12
CA GLU A 202 -3.33 8.12 -0.94
C GLU A 202 -1.98 8.72 -0.57
N ASN A 203 -1.42 9.51 -1.48
CA ASN A 203 -0.18 10.26 -1.25
C ASN A 203 0.99 9.36 -0.80
N LEU A 204 1.23 8.28 -1.55
CA LEU A 204 2.32 7.35 -1.25
C LEU A 204 3.55 7.64 -2.10
N VAL A 205 4.74 7.49 -1.50
CA VAL A 205 6.01 7.37 -2.22
C VAL A 205 6.57 5.97 -2.00
N CYS A 206 6.54 5.18 -3.07
CA CYS A 206 7.00 3.79 -3.09
C CYS A 206 8.35 3.74 -3.85
N ASN A 207 9.45 3.76 -3.10
CA ASN A 207 10.81 3.90 -3.60
C ASN A 207 11.49 2.52 -3.63
N GLN A 208 11.80 1.97 -4.81
CA GLN A 208 12.27 0.58 -5.03
C GLN A 208 11.27 -0.54 -4.66
N ALA A 209 10.12 -0.19 -4.09
CA ALA A 209 9.15 -1.14 -3.56
C ALA A 209 8.65 -2.15 -4.60
N GLY A 210 8.30 -3.35 -4.15
CA GLY A 210 7.73 -4.40 -4.98
C GLY A 210 6.45 -3.96 -5.70
N SER A 211 5.45 -3.43 -4.99
CA SER A 211 4.32 -2.78 -5.66
C SER A 211 3.97 -1.43 -5.02
N GLY A 212 3.41 -0.52 -5.81
CA GLY A 212 2.92 0.77 -5.30
C GLY A 212 1.70 0.58 -4.40
N ILE A 213 0.66 -0.04 -4.96
CA ILE A 213 -0.43 -0.63 -4.18
C ILE A 213 -0.73 -2.04 -4.70
N SER A 214 -1.01 -2.97 -3.79
CA SER A 214 -1.50 -4.29 -4.15
C SER A 214 -2.82 -4.66 -3.49
N ILE A 215 -3.58 -5.52 -4.15
CA ILE A 215 -4.70 -6.27 -3.57
C ILE A 215 -4.35 -7.75 -3.65
N GLY A 216 -4.25 -8.41 -2.48
CA GLY A 216 -4.02 -9.85 -2.38
C GLY A 216 -2.72 -10.27 -1.67
N SER A 217 -2.27 -11.51 -1.82
CA SER A 217 -2.85 -12.54 -2.69
C SER A 217 -4.19 -13.06 -2.21
N LEU A 218 -5.10 -13.28 -3.15
CA LEU A 218 -6.46 -13.77 -2.88
C LEU A 218 -6.66 -15.20 -3.37
N ASN A 219 -7.31 -16.01 -2.53
CA ASN A 219 -7.68 -17.39 -2.87
C ASN A 219 -9.17 -17.62 -2.58
N VAL A 220 -9.51 -18.57 -1.71
CA VAL A 220 -10.89 -18.89 -1.34
C VAL A 220 -11.50 -17.84 -0.41
N SER A 221 -12.79 -17.56 -0.57
CA SER A 221 -13.56 -16.64 0.27
C SER A 221 -13.02 -15.21 0.33
N ALA A 222 -12.46 -14.72 -0.78
CA ALA A 222 -12.01 -13.34 -0.91
C ALA A 222 -13.19 -12.36 -0.76
N SER A 223 -12.99 -11.26 -0.05
CA SER A 223 -14.00 -10.23 0.17
C SER A 223 -13.34 -8.86 0.20
N ILE A 224 -13.14 -8.28 -0.99
CA ILE A 224 -12.61 -6.92 -1.16
C ILE A 224 -13.65 -6.06 -1.85
N ALA A 225 -14.07 -4.97 -1.22
CA ALA A 225 -14.97 -4.00 -1.83
C ALA A 225 -14.52 -2.57 -1.54
N ASN A 226 -14.93 -1.65 -2.41
CA ASN A 226 -14.93 -0.23 -2.08
C ASN A 226 -13.52 0.24 -1.63
N ILE A 227 -12.54 0.16 -2.53
CA ILE A 227 -11.18 0.62 -2.31
C ILE A 227 -10.87 1.76 -3.28
N HIS A 228 -10.42 2.90 -2.77
CA HIS A 228 -9.93 4.02 -3.58
C HIS A 228 -8.46 4.24 -3.27
N ALA A 229 -7.61 4.10 -4.28
CA ALA A 229 -6.19 4.46 -4.19
C ALA A 229 -5.88 5.63 -5.11
N ARG A 230 -5.22 6.68 -4.62
CA ARG A 230 -4.87 7.83 -5.47
C ARG A 230 -3.57 8.53 -5.12
N ASN A 231 -3.00 9.24 -6.09
CA ASN A 231 -1.78 10.04 -5.91
C ASN A 231 -0.60 9.19 -5.41
N ILE A 232 -0.30 8.10 -6.15
CA ILE A 232 0.76 7.16 -5.79
C ILE A 232 1.94 7.32 -6.74
N SER A 233 3.11 7.58 -6.17
CA SER A 233 4.39 7.68 -6.86
C SER A 233 5.19 6.40 -6.66
N ILE A 234 5.64 5.77 -7.74
CA ILE A 234 6.48 4.57 -7.66
C ILE A 234 7.74 4.71 -8.50
N ILE A 235 8.89 4.46 -7.88
CA ILE A 235 10.21 4.63 -8.49
C ILE A 235 10.92 3.29 -8.46
N GLN A 236 11.23 2.75 -9.64
CA GLN A 236 11.98 1.51 -9.84
C GLN A 236 11.40 0.29 -9.09
N GLY A 237 10.07 0.27 -8.92
CA GLY A 237 9.38 -0.83 -8.27
C GLY A 237 9.12 -2.03 -9.19
N ASN A 238 8.52 -3.12 -8.68
CA ASN A 238 8.15 -4.24 -9.55
C ASN A 238 6.84 -3.95 -10.32
N ASN A 239 5.75 -3.58 -9.66
CA ASN A 239 4.46 -3.27 -10.30
C ASN A 239 3.98 -1.88 -9.87
N ILE A 240 3.43 -1.08 -10.78
CA ILE A 240 2.84 0.21 -10.40
C ILE A 240 1.64 -0.01 -9.48
N ALA A 241 0.74 -0.90 -9.89
CA ALA A 241 -0.36 -1.39 -9.08
C ALA A 241 -0.61 -2.86 -9.42
N PHE A 242 -1.02 -3.66 -8.44
CA PHE A 242 -1.10 -5.11 -8.62
C PHE A 242 -2.30 -5.78 -7.93
N ILE A 243 -3.20 -6.40 -8.70
CA ILE A 243 -4.27 -7.26 -8.17
C ILE A 243 -3.90 -8.72 -8.44
N LYS A 244 -3.66 -9.50 -7.40
CA LYS A 244 -3.13 -10.86 -7.51
C LYS A 244 -4.03 -11.89 -6.86
N THR A 245 -4.48 -12.87 -7.65
CA THR A 245 -5.32 -13.99 -7.19
C THR A 245 -4.78 -15.31 -7.72
N TYR A 246 -5.28 -16.43 -7.18
CA TYR A 246 -4.92 -17.77 -7.61
C TYR A 246 -6.07 -18.49 -8.34
N PRO A 247 -5.77 -19.46 -9.23
CA PRO A 247 -6.74 -20.44 -9.69
C PRO A 247 -7.31 -21.25 -8.50
N GLY A 248 -8.57 -21.65 -8.60
CA GLY A 248 -9.31 -22.30 -7.50
C GLY A 248 -9.88 -21.33 -6.46
N GLY A 249 -9.66 -20.02 -6.63
CA GLY A 249 -10.18 -18.99 -5.73
C GLY A 249 -11.70 -18.85 -5.76
N SER A 250 -12.25 -18.08 -4.81
CA SER A 250 -13.68 -17.78 -4.73
C SER A 250 -13.93 -16.48 -3.97
N GLY A 251 -15.16 -15.96 -4.02
CA GLY A 251 -15.49 -14.64 -3.47
C GLY A 251 -15.32 -13.53 -4.50
N TYR A 252 -14.97 -12.32 -4.08
CA TYR A 252 -15.00 -11.16 -4.96
C TYR A 252 -13.99 -10.05 -4.65
N VAL A 253 -13.63 -9.31 -5.71
CA VAL A 253 -13.01 -7.98 -5.69
C VAL A 253 -13.92 -7.06 -6.51
N THR A 254 -14.47 -6.02 -5.89
CA THR A 254 -15.39 -5.11 -6.58
C THR A 254 -15.29 -3.65 -6.12
N ASN A 255 -15.68 -2.72 -6.97
CA ASN A 255 -15.70 -1.28 -6.70
C ASN A 255 -14.32 -0.77 -6.28
N ILE A 256 -13.34 -0.93 -7.17
CA ILE A 256 -11.97 -0.47 -6.96
C ILE A 256 -11.71 0.71 -7.88
N THR A 257 -11.20 1.80 -7.34
CA THR A 257 -10.75 2.95 -8.12
C THR A 257 -9.29 3.22 -7.82
N PHE A 258 -8.41 3.10 -8.81
CA PHE A 258 -7.02 3.50 -8.74
C PHE A 258 -6.84 4.69 -9.69
N GLU A 259 -6.46 5.86 -9.18
CA GLU A 259 -6.27 7.05 -10.01
C GLU A 259 -5.03 7.88 -9.68
N ASN A 260 -4.51 8.61 -10.66
CA ASN A 260 -3.36 9.52 -10.50
C ASN A 260 -2.08 8.81 -10.02
N PHE A 261 -1.61 7.86 -10.83
CA PHE A 261 -0.36 7.15 -10.58
C PHE A 261 0.77 7.73 -11.43
N ARG A 262 1.96 7.87 -10.82
CA ARG A 262 3.19 8.27 -11.51
C ARG A 262 4.27 7.23 -11.32
N SER A 263 4.94 6.85 -12.39
CA SER A 263 6.00 5.85 -12.33
C SER A 263 7.30 6.29 -13.00
N LYS A 264 8.41 5.93 -12.36
CA LYS A 264 9.75 5.98 -12.93
C LYS A 264 10.30 4.57 -13.03
N ALA A 265 10.54 4.07 -14.24
CA ALA A 265 11.22 2.79 -14.50
C ALA A 265 10.72 1.58 -13.66
N SER A 266 9.42 1.47 -13.36
CA SER A 266 8.89 0.24 -12.75
C SER A 266 9.01 -0.95 -13.71
N LEU A 267 9.10 -2.18 -13.19
CA LEU A 267 9.25 -3.35 -14.05
C LEU A 267 7.97 -3.61 -14.86
N TYR A 268 6.81 -3.65 -14.22
CA TYR A 268 5.47 -3.75 -14.82
C TYR A 268 4.67 -2.49 -14.52
N GLY A 269 3.68 -2.20 -15.35
CA GLY A 269 2.70 -1.15 -15.10
C GLY A 269 1.57 -1.61 -14.18
N LEU A 270 0.34 -1.51 -14.67
CA LEU A 270 -0.85 -2.07 -14.04
C LEU A 270 -0.90 -3.58 -14.31
N ASP A 271 -0.92 -4.36 -13.23
CA ASP A 271 -0.99 -5.81 -13.29
C ASP A 271 -2.29 -6.32 -12.61
N ILE A 272 -3.07 -7.11 -13.34
CA ILE A 272 -4.10 -7.99 -12.81
C ILE A 272 -3.70 -9.40 -13.21
N ASN A 273 -3.47 -10.27 -12.24
CA ASN A 273 -3.05 -11.64 -12.51
C ASN A 273 -3.81 -12.63 -11.64
N GLN A 274 -4.80 -13.31 -12.25
CA GLN A 274 -5.54 -14.39 -11.59
C GLN A 274 -4.81 -15.74 -11.57
N TYR A 275 -3.59 -15.78 -12.11
CA TYR A 275 -2.71 -16.95 -12.22
C TYR A 275 -1.38 -16.73 -11.49
N TRP A 276 -1.35 -15.82 -10.50
CA TRP A 276 -0.12 -15.41 -9.83
C TRP A 276 0.59 -16.61 -9.21
N GLN A 277 1.85 -16.86 -9.59
CA GLN A 277 2.69 -18.00 -9.17
C GLN A 277 2.16 -19.42 -9.51
N ASN A 278 0.90 -19.56 -9.92
CA ASN A 278 0.21 -20.83 -10.14
C ASN A 278 -0.29 -20.97 -11.59
N THR A 279 0.53 -20.54 -12.57
CA THR A 279 0.11 -20.43 -13.98
C THR A 279 -0.30 -21.76 -14.63
N PHE A 280 0.19 -22.89 -14.13
CA PHE A 280 -0.10 -24.21 -14.69
C PHE A 280 -1.13 -25.00 -13.87
N GLU A 281 -1.67 -24.43 -12.80
CA GLU A 281 -2.73 -25.06 -12.02
C GLU A 281 -4.06 -24.98 -12.78
N PRO A 282 -4.90 -26.02 -12.72
CA PRO A 282 -6.17 -26.03 -13.42
C PRO A 282 -7.16 -25.03 -12.80
N ASP A 283 -7.95 -24.41 -13.67
CA ASP A 283 -9.05 -23.55 -13.28
C ASP A 283 -10.18 -24.40 -12.66
N THR A 284 -10.25 -24.37 -11.32
CA THR A 284 -11.31 -25.04 -10.54
C THR A 284 -12.27 -24.06 -9.87
N GLY A 285 -12.04 -22.77 -10.09
CA GLY A 285 -12.72 -21.61 -9.51
C GLY A 285 -11.83 -20.37 -9.68
N ALA A 286 -12.39 -19.18 -9.50
CA ALA A 286 -11.59 -17.96 -9.39
C ALA A 286 -12.36 -16.86 -8.63
N VAL A 287 -11.60 -15.92 -8.07
CA VAL A 287 -12.17 -14.73 -7.44
C VAL A 287 -12.88 -13.89 -8.49
N ALA A 288 -14.14 -13.53 -8.27
CA ALA A 288 -14.89 -12.70 -9.22
C ALA A 288 -14.36 -11.26 -9.18
N ILE A 289 -13.99 -10.70 -10.33
CA ILE A 289 -13.47 -9.34 -10.45
C ILE A 289 -14.46 -8.47 -11.23
N SER A 290 -14.90 -7.37 -10.63
CA SER A 290 -15.85 -6.46 -11.30
C SER A 290 -15.69 -5.00 -10.87
N ASN A 291 -16.21 -4.06 -11.66
CA ASN A 291 -16.30 -2.63 -11.31
C ASN A 291 -14.94 -2.05 -10.89
N LEU A 292 -13.97 -2.11 -11.80
CA LEU A 292 -12.64 -1.54 -11.58
C LEU A 292 -12.46 -0.30 -12.45
N ILE A 293 -11.91 0.76 -11.87
CA ILE A 293 -11.58 2.00 -12.57
C ILE A 293 -10.08 2.26 -12.39
N PHE A 294 -9.35 2.32 -13.50
CA PHE A 294 -7.95 2.70 -13.55
C PHE A 294 -7.82 3.98 -14.38
N LYS A 295 -7.40 5.08 -13.75
CA LYS A 295 -7.41 6.40 -14.36
C LYS A 295 -6.09 7.14 -14.18
N ASN A 296 -5.64 7.87 -15.20
CA ASN A 296 -4.51 8.80 -15.09
C ASN A 296 -3.22 8.12 -14.59
N PHE A 297 -2.72 7.14 -15.34
CA PHE A 297 -1.42 6.50 -15.10
C PHE A 297 -0.39 7.11 -16.05
N SER A 298 0.70 7.67 -15.51
CA SER A 298 1.70 8.41 -16.29
C SER A 298 3.13 8.07 -15.87
N GLY A 299 4.09 8.38 -16.74
CA GLY A 299 5.51 8.12 -16.48
C GLY A 299 6.01 6.91 -17.27
N SER A 300 6.71 5.98 -16.65
CA SER A 300 7.54 5.03 -17.39
C SER A 300 7.67 3.64 -16.77
N VAL A 301 7.88 2.64 -17.62
CA VAL A 301 8.34 1.29 -17.26
C VAL A 301 9.76 1.07 -17.78
N ALA A 302 10.53 0.21 -17.13
CA ALA A 302 11.95 -0.02 -17.47
C ALA A 302 12.13 -0.66 -18.87
N ASP A 303 11.35 -1.69 -19.19
CA ASP A 303 11.39 -2.40 -20.46
C ASP A 303 9.99 -2.94 -20.81
N GLY A 304 9.21 -2.09 -21.48
CA GLY A 304 7.80 -2.35 -21.81
C GLY A 304 7.59 -3.48 -22.82
N ALA A 305 8.64 -3.93 -23.52
CA ALA A 305 8.58 -5.08 -24.42
C ALA A 305 8.63 -6.41 -23.63
N LYS A 306 9.38 -6.44 -22.52
CA LYS A 306 9.43 -7.61 -21.62
C LYS A 306 8.29 -7.61 -20.61
N ARG A 307 7.92 -6.45 -20.09
CA ARG A 307 7.00 -6.29 -18.98
C ARG A 307 6.08 -5.10 -19.21
N PRO A 308 4.81 -5.32 -19.56
CA PRO A 308 4.01 -4.26 -20.14
C PRO A 308 3.47 -3.23 -19.16
N PRO A 309 3.11 -2.04 -19.67
CA PRO A 309 2.24 -1.09 -18.99
C PRO A 309 0.90 -1.69 -18.57
N LEU A 310 0.26 -2.50 -19.43
CA LEU A 310 -0.96 -3.25 -19.10
C LEU A 310 -0.70 -4.76 -19.18
N TYR A 311 -0.69 -5.41 -18.03
CA TYR A 311 -0.67 -6.88 -17.90
C TYR A 311 -1.97 -7.32 -17.21
N LEU A 312 -3.05 -7.49 -17.96
CA LEU A 312 -4.38 -7.72 -17.39
C LEU A 312 -4.89 -9.11 -17.80
N ILE A 313 -4.68 -10.10 -16.92
CA ILE A 313 -4.97 -11.51 -17.15
C ILE A 313 -6.04 -11.98 -16.15
N ALA A 314 -7.27 -12.05 -16.62
CA ALA A 314 -8.38 -12.68 -15.90
C ALA A 314 -8.57 -14.15 -16.29
N ASN A 315 -9.20 -14.89 -15.38
CA ASN A 315 -9.42 -16.32 -15.46
C ASN A 315 -10.35 -16.72 -16.62
N ASP A 316 -10.19 -17.94 -17.15
CA ASP A 316 -11.00 -18.46 -18.25
C ASP A 316 -12.44 -18.85 -17.83
N LEU A 317 -12.69 -19.06 -16.54
CA LEU A 317 -14.02 -19.38 -15.97
C LEU A 317 -14.76 -18.14 -15.48
N THR A 318 -14.05 -17.20 -14.85
CA THR A 318 -14.62 -15.96 -14.31
C THR A 318 -13.91 -14.75 -14.91
N TYR A 319 -14.52 -14.16 -15.91
CA TYR A 319 -13.98 -12.98 -16.58
C TYR A 319 -14.02 -11.75 -15.66
N ALA A 320 -13.08 -10.82 -15.85
CA ALA A 320 -13.18 -9.51 -15.20
C ALA A 320 -14.15 -8.62 -16.00
N THR A 321 -15.10 -7.98 -15.32
CA THR A 321 -16.18 -7.23 -15.99
C THR A 321 -16.31 -5.81 -15.47
N ASN A 322 -16.81 -4.90 -16.30
CA ASN A 322 -16.90 -3.46 -15.98
C ASN A 322 -15.55 -2.88 -15.53
N VAL A 323 -14.50 -3.18 -16.29
CA VAL A 323 -13.15 -2.62 -16.09
C VAL A 323 -12.98 -1.40 -16.99
N THR A 324 -12.62 -0.26 -16.41
CA THR A 324 -12.33 0.98 -17.13
C THR A 324 -10.84 1.30 -17.07
N VAL A 325 -10.23 1.56 -18.23
CA VAL A 325 -8.84 2.02 -18.36
C VAL A 325 -8.84 3.33 -19.16
N GLU A 326 -8.44 4.42 -18.52
CA GLU A 326 -8.42 5.75 -19.16
C GLU A 326 -7.24 6.62 -18.70
N GLY A 327 -6.76 7.50 -19.58
CA GLY A 327 -5.69 8.44 -19.28
C GLY A 327 -4.34 7.76 -19.04
N PHE A 328 -4.00 6.73 -19.81
CA PHE A 328 -2.72 6.05 -19.70
C PHE A 328 -1.67 6.67 -20.64
N SER A 329 -0.52 7.01 -20.07
CA SER A 329 0.62 7.61 -20.78
C SER A 329 1.95 7.02 -20.31
N LEU A 330 1.94 5.76 -19.84
CA LEU A 330 3.17 5.05 -19.50
C LEU A 330 3.91 4.63 -20.77
N TRP A 331 5.23 4.85 -20.80
CA TRP A 331 6.08 4.43 -21.91
C TRP A 331 7.35 3.73 -21.43
N THR A 332 8.06 3.07 -22.36
CA THR A 332 9.28 2.35 -22.02
C THR A 332 10.50 3.28 -21.99
N GLU A 333 11.40 3.09 -21.03
CA GLU A 333 12.72 3.75 -21.03
C GLU A 333 13.76 3.01 -21.89
N SER A 334 13.50 1.73 -22.20
CA SER A 334 14.35 0.89 -23.05
C SER A 334 13.59 0.41 -24.29
N GLY A 335 14.24 0.49 -25.45
CA GLY A 335 13.62 0.14 -26.73
C GLY A 335 12.64 1.20 -27.23
N THR A 336 11.80 0.83 -28.20
CA THR A 336 10.96 1.77 -28.96
C THR A 336 9.48 1.37 -29.00
N TYR A 337 9.09 0.34 -28.25
CA TYR A 337 7.72 -0.16 -28.23
C TYR A 337 7.40 -0.84 -26.90
N VAL A 338 6.10 -0.99 -26.61
CA VAL A 338 5.58 -1.76 -25.47
C VAL A 338 4.62 -2.85 -25.95
N VAL A 339 4.42 -3.90 -25.14
CA VAL A 339 3.63 -5.09 -25.53
C VAL A 339 2.57 -5.41 -24.49
N ASN A 340 1.44 -4.71 -24.52
CA ASN A 340 0.32 -4.95 -23.60
C ASN A 340 -0.25 -6.36 -23.78
N LYS A 341 -0.62 -7.01 -22.67
CA LYS A 341 -1.15 -8.37 -22.62
C LYS A 341 -2.48 -8.36 -21.89
N ILE A 342 -3.56 -8.72 -22.59
CA ILE A 342 -4.92 -8.66 -22.08
C ILE A 342 -5.61 -9.99 -22.34
N SER A 343 -6.19 -10.60 -21.30
CA SER A 343 -6.98 -11.83 -21.37
C SER A 343 -8.24 -11.70 -20.53
N ASN A 344 -9.40 -11.96 -21.13
CA ASN A 344 -10.69 -12.04 -20.46
C ASN A 344 -11.10 -10.78 -19.65
N ILE A 345 -10.69 -9.60 -20.09
CA ILE A 345 -11.06 -8.31 -19.48
C ILE A 345 -12.15 -7.65 -20.30
N PHE A 346 -13.28 -7.33 -19.67
CA PHE A 346 -14.40 -6.69 -20.34
C PHE A 346 -14.76 -5.35 -19.71
N GLY A 347 -14.93 -4.33 -20.56
CA GLY A 347 -15.31 -3.00 -20.11
C GLY A 347 -15.00 -1.90 -21.12
N ASN A 348 -14.53 -0.76 -20.64
CA ASN A 348 -14.40 0.47 -21.44
C ASN A 348 -12.97 0.99 -21.41
N SER A 349 -12.59 1.68 -22.48
CA SER A 349 -11.27 2.30 -22.59
C SER A 349 -11.33 3.60 -23.38
N ASP A 350 -10.35 4.47 -23.18
CA ASP A 350 -10.21 5.71 -23.97
C ASP A 350 -9.28 5.57 -25.20
N ASN A 351 -8.71 4.39 -25.41
CA ASN A 351 -7.79 4.07 -26.51
C ASN A 351 -6.39 4.70 -26.34
N SER A 352 -5.95 4.91 -25.09
CA SER A 352 -4.61 5.40 -24.75
C SER A 352 -3.46 4.65 -25.45
N TYR A 353 -3.63 3.36 -25.72
CA TYR A 353 -2.72 2.42 -26.37
C TYR A 353 -3.28 1.86 -27.69
N GLY A 354 -4.20 2.57 -28.33
CA GLY A 354 -4.88 2.14 -29.55
C GLY A 354 -6.26 1.54 -29.29
N VAL A 355 -6.88 0.95 -30.31
CA VAL A 355 -8.30 0.55 -30.27
C VAL A 355 -8.59 -0.38 -29.09
N GLY A 356 -9.45 0.07 -28.17
CA GLY A 356 -9.92 -0.65 -27.00
C GLY A 356 -8.91 -0.83 -25.87
N ASP A 357 -7.66 -0.36 -26.00
CA ASP A 357 -6.54 -0.72 -25.12
C ASP A 357 -6.35 -2.25 -24.94
N GLY A 358 -6.93 -3.01 -25.87
CA GLY A 358 -7.05 -4.46 -25.80
C GLY A 358 -8.17 -5.05 -24.96
N ILE A 359 -8.97 -4.20 -24.33
CA ILE A 359 -10.17 -4.53 -23.58
C ILE A 359 -11.35 -4.64 -24.54
N LYS A 360 -12.19 -5.67 -24.35
CA LYS A 360 -13.41 -5.83 -25.15
C LYS A 360 -14.60 -5.21 -24.44
N SER A 361 -15.28 -4.29 -25.11
CA SER A 361 -16.58 -3.79 -24.65
C SER A 361 -17.69 -4.79 -24.95
N LEU A 362 -18.68 -4.87 -24.07
CA LEU A 362 -19.89 -5.68 -24.24
C LEU A 362 -21.09 -4.77 -24.50
N THR A 363 -21.94 -5.14 -25.45
CA THR A 363 -23.27 -4.52 -25.57
C THR A 363 -24.23 -5.10 -24.52
N SER A 364 -25.33 -4.40 -24.23
CA SER A 364 -26.27 -4.78 -23.15
C SER A 364 -26.90 -6.17 -23.24
N LYS A 365 -26.76 -6.89 -24.36
CA LYS A 365 -27.29 -8.24 -24.58
C LYS A 365 -26.22 -9.27 -24.95
N GLN A 366 -24.95 -8.88 -24.96
CA GLN A 366 -23.86 -9.76 -25.38
C GLN A 366 -23.28 -10.50 -24.17
N SER A 367 -23.26 -11.83 -24.25
CA SER A 367 -22.50 -12.63 -23.31
C SER A 367 -21.00 -12.54 -23.63
N PRO A 368 -20.13 -12.38 -22.62
CA PRO A 368 -18.69 -12.40 -22.83
C PRO A 368 -18.23 -13.78 -23.30
N THR A 369 -17.19 -13.81 -24.14
CA THR A 369 -16.52 -15.02 -24.60
C THR A 369 -15.02 -14.90 -24.40
N ALA A 370 -14.39 -15.98 -23.94
CA ALA A 370 -12.97 -15.99 -23.64
C ALA A 370 -12.12 -15.45 -24.81
N TYR A 371 -11.09 -14.69 -24.47
CA TYR A 371 -10.14 -14.18 -25.44
C TYR A 371 -8.82 -13.85 -24.78
N THR A 372 -7.75 -13.97 -25.56
CA THR A 372 -6.43 -13.46 -25.21
C THR A 372 -5.94 -12.59 -26.35
N SER A 373 -5.19 -11.56 -26.02
CA SER A 373 -4.70 -10.60 -26.99
C SER A 373 -3.39 -9.98 -26.55
N THR A 374 -2.57 -9.63 -27.52
CA THR A 374 -1.28 -8.98 -27.35
C THR A 374 -1.22 -7.79 -28.29
N TYR A 375 -0.92 -6.61 -27.77
CA TYR A 375 -0.91 -5.36 -28.52
C TYR A 375 0.48 -4.75 -28.45
N THR A 376 1.11 -4.63 -29.62
CA THR A 376 2.38 -3.93 -29.76
C THR A 376 2.08 -2.47 -30.06
N ILE A 377 2.48 -1.58 -29.15
CA ILE A 377 2.36 -0.14 -29.34
C ILE A 377 3.76 0.40 -29.64
N SER A 378 3.92 0.96 -30.84
CA SER A 378 5.18 1.53 -31.34
C SER A 378 5.16 3.06 -31.43
N THR A 379 4.05 3.69 -31.03
CA THR A 379 3.90 5.14 -30.98
C THR A 379 3.97 5.60 -29.54
N THR A 380 4.95 6.47 -29.25
CA THR A 380 5.10 7.10 -27.94
C THR A 380 3.88 7.98 -27.62
N PRO A 381 3.35 7.98 -26.37
CA PRO A 381 2.25 8.85 -25.99
C PRO A 381 2.57 10.33 -26.25
N THR A 382 1.57 11.10 -26.67
CA THR A 382 1.75 12.51 -27.00
C THR A 382 2.28 13.29 -25.80
N GLY A 383 3.36 14.05 -26.01
CA GLY A 383 3.96 14.87 -24.96
C GLY A 383 4.75 14.08 -23.91
N TRP A 384 4.89 12.75 -24.06
CA TRP A 384 5.70 11.97 -23.16
C TRP A 384 7.18 12.31 -23.29
N ALA A 385 7.83 12.48 -22.15
CA ALA A 385 9.27 12.52 -22.01
C ALA A 385 9.66 11.59 -20.87
N ILE A 386 10.91 11.11 -20.90
CA ILE A 386 11.44 10.29 -19.81
C ILE A 386 11.36 11.09 -18.49
N PRO A 387 10.69 10.55 -17.45
CA PRO A 387 10.65 11.20 -16.14
C PRO A 387 12.08 11.30 -15.57
N PRO A 388 12.58 12.47 -15.10
CA PRO A 388 13.81 12.55 -14.34
C PRO A 388 13.82 11.65 -13.10
N SER A 389 15.01 11.18 -12.71
CA SER A 389 15.19 10.50 -11.44
C SER A 389 15.26 11.52 -10.30
N PRO A 390 14.45 11.39 -9.23
CA PRO A 390 14.55 12.27 -8.08
C PRO A 390 15.90 12.11 -7.36
N THR A 391 16.49 13.22 -6.90
CA THR A 391 17.79 13.21 -6.20
C THR A 391 17.76 12.52 -4.84
N TRP A 392 16.57 12.38 -4.25
CA TRP A 392 16.32 11.70 -2.98
C TRP A 392 15.98 10.22 -3.15
N ALA A 393 15.77 9.74 -4.38
CA ALA A 393 15.42 8.35 -4.63
C ALA A 393 16.52 7.40 -4.13
N ALA A 394 16.13 6.23 -3.63
CA ALA A 394 17.09 5.23 -3.23
C ALA A 394 17.81 4.71 -4.49
N ALA A 395 19.07 4.32 -4.31
CA ALA A 395 19.82 3.68 -5.39
C ALA A 395 19.05 2.46 -5.94
N SER A 396 19.24 2.12 -7.22
CA SER A 396 18.59 0.96 -7.86
C SER A 396 18.93 -0.38 -7.21
N THR A 397 19.96 -0.41 -6.37
CA THR A 397 20.35 -1.57 -5.56
C THR A 397 19.58 -1.65 -4.24
N GLY A 398 18.72 -0.67 -3.92
CA GLY A 398 18.01 -0.53 -2.65
C GLY A 398 18.93 -0.54 -1.43
N TYR A 399 18.36 -0.84 -0.26
CA TYR A 399 19.14 -1.07 0.96
C TYR A 399 19.70 -2.50 1.00
N GLY A 400 20.93 -2.64 1.49
CA GLY A 400 21.61 -3.93 1.64
C GLY A 400 20.89 -4.87 2.61
N THR A 401 21.28 -6.14 2.58
CA THR A 401 20.58 -7.20 3.31
C THR A 401 21.36 -7.78 4.49
N ASP A 402 22.61 -7.35 4.62
CA ASP A 402 23.65 -7.83 5.53
C ASP A 402 24.29 -6.67 6.33
N VAL A 403 23.79 -5.45 6.14
CA VAL A 403 24.21 -4.25 6.86
C VAL A 403 23.03 -3.53 7.49
N PRO A 404 23.22 -2.78 8.59
CA PRO A 404 22.16 -1.96 9.18
C PRO A 404 21.59 -0.94 8.19
N ILE A 405 20.27 -0.81 8.16
CA ILE A 405 19.59 0.26 7.42
C ILE A 405 19.63 1.54 8.29
N PRO A 406 20.05 2.69 7.74
CA PRO A 406 20.10 3.92 8.52
C PRO A 406 18.71 4.37 8.99
N VAL A 407 18.61 4.75 10.27
CA VAL A 407 17.34 5.08 10.92
C VAL A 407 16.84 6.47 10.50
N TYR A 408 17.68 7.49 10.60
CA TYR A 408 17.27 8.90 10.43
C TYR A 408 17.72 9.54 9.10
N THR A 409 18.42 8.79 8.25
CA THR A 409 18.99 9.30 6.99
C THR A 409 18.66 8.38 5.81
N PRO A 410 18.20 8.90 4.66
CA PRO A 410 17.85 10.30 4.41
C PRO A 410 16.71 10.79 5.32
N ALA A 411 16.49 12.10 5.38
CA ALA A 411 15.34 12.63 6.11
C ALA A 411 14.04 12.11 5.46
N PRO A 412 12.96 11.91 6.25
CA PRO A 412 11.64 11.64 5.71
C PRO A 412 11.19 12.70 4.69
N LEU A 413 10.38 12.28 3.72
CA LEU A 413 9.79 13.22 2.75
C LEU A 413 8.66 14.07 3.36
N TRP A 414 7.95 13.53 4.35
CA TRP A 414 7.01 14.30 5.18
C TRP A 414 7.73 15.21 6.17
N LYS A 415 7.03 16.25 6.62
CA LYS A 415 7.49 17.12 7.70
C LYS A 415 6.55 16.96 8.91
N PRO A 416 7.05 16.76 10.13
CA PRO A 416 6.21 16.71 11.33
C PRO A 416 5.42 18.01 11.55
N GLU A 417 6.00 19.15 11.17
CA GLU A 417 5.41 20.49 11.26
C GLU A 417 5.57 21.23 9.92
N GLY A 418 4.49 21.80 9.36
CA GLY A 418 4.54 22.69 8.19
C GLY A 418 3.68 22.28 7.00
N ASP A 419 4.15 22.58 5.79
CA ASP A 419 3.41 22.41 4.53
C ASP A 419 3.41 20.94 4.07
N TYR A 420 2.45 20.17 4.60
CA TYR A 420 2.25 18.75 4.35
C TYR A 420 2.01 18.42 2.86
N ASP A 421 1.53 19.40 2.08
CA ASP A 421 1.08 19.20 0.69
C ASP A 421 2.20 19.22 -0.36
N LYS A 422 3.45 19.57 0.01
CA LYS A 422 4.48 19.91 -0.99
C LYS A 422 5.36 18.76 -1.50
N HIS A 423 5.34 17.56 -0.90
CA HIS A 423 6.46 16.62 -1.09
C HIS A 423 6.14 15.17 -1.49
N TYR A 424 4.89 14.73 -1.49
CA TYR A 424 4.57 13.34 -1.86
C TYR A 424 4.23 13.13 -3.35
N TRP A 425 3.68 14.16 -3.99
CA TRP A 425 3.24 14.12 -5.38
C TRP A 425 4.00 15.13 -6.26
N GLY A 426 5.34 15.08 -6.21
CA GLY A 426 6.21 15.96 -6.98
C GLY A 426 6.20 15.70 -8.49
N SER A 427 6.59 16.70 -9.28
CA SER A 427 6.89 16.57 -10.70
C SER A 427 8.26 15.90 -10.86
N PHE A 428 8.25 14.59 -11.04
CA PHE A 428 9.39 13.86 -11.58
C PHE A 428 8.98 13.17 -12.86
#